data_AF-W2HG02-F1
#
_entry.id   AF-W2HG02-F1
#
_cell.length_a   1.000
_cell.length_b   1.000
_cell.length_c   1.000
_cell.angle_alpha   90.00
_cell.angle_beta   90.00
_cell.angle_gamma   90.00
#
_symmetry.space_group_name_H-M   'P 1'
#
loop_
_entity.id
_entity.type
_entity.pdbx_description
1 polymer ?
#
loop_
_entity_poly.entity_id
_entity_poly.type
_entity_poly.pdbx_seq_one_letter_code
_entity_poly.pdbx_strand_id
1 'polypeptide(L)'
;MAEVRLLFDACMVKYPEMSEYLQPAAQIVHSPLFESAIVKVQNDLPLSSPEQQEIEAFVLPTNESSAAVRSRVDFASTVLRQAKKRRRSEHVVAKYDPILHEIPPTSNACERLFSGCKLVLTSLRASTLPANIEVMMFLRANMELWSNSSRLY
;
A
#
# COMPACT_ATOMS: atom_id res chain seq x y z
N MET A 1 6.96 -0.10 -1.10
CA MET A 1 7.23 -0.66 -2.45
C MET A 1 8.31 0.10 -3.23
N ALA A 2 8.26 1.44 -3.27
CA ALA A 2 9.14 2.30 -4.07
C ALA A 2 10.65 2.06 -3.89
N GLU A 3 11.14 2.03 -2.64
CA GLU A 3 12.57 1.83 -2.36
C GLU A 3 13.06 0.47 -2.88
N VAL A 4 12.29 -0.59 -2.68
CA VAL A 4 12.68 -1.94 -3.14
C VAL A 4 12.69 -2.04 -4.66
N ARG A 5 11.85 -1.27 -5.36
CA ARG A 5 11.93 -1.17 -6.82
C ARG A 5 13.29 -0.60 -7.25
N LEU A 6 13.81 0.42 -6.56
CA LEU A 6 15.15 0.96 -6.83
C LEU A 6 16.24 -0.10 -6.58
N LEU A 7 16.12 -0.89 -5.52
CA LEU A 7 17.04 -2.01 -5.25
C LEU A 7 16.98 -3.07 -6.35
N PHE A 8 15.78 -3.44 -6.83
CA PHE A 8 15.61 -4.38 -7.93
C PHE A 8 16.20 -3.85 -9.23
N ASP A 9 15.99 -2.58 -9.54
CA ASP A 9 16.57 -1.94 -10.72
C ASP A 9 18.10 -1.95 -10.66
N ALA A 10 18.70 -1.66 -9.49
CA ALA A 10 20.13 -1.78 -9.28
C ALA A 10 20.64 -3.23 -9.40
N CYS A 11 19.89 -4.20 -8.89
CA CYS A 11 20.21 -5.62 -9.04
C CYS A 11 20.20 -6.06 -10.50
N MET A 12 19.23 -5.61 -11.31
CA MET A 12 19.17 -5.94 -12.74
C MET A 12 20.33 -5.33 -13.52
N VAL A 13 20.80 -4.12 -13.14
CA VAL A 13 22.00 -3.51 -13.74
C VAL A 13 23.25 -4.36 -13.47
N LYS A 14 23.36 -4.90 -12.25
CA LYS A 14 24.51 -5.70 -11.83
C LYS A 14 24.45 -7.15 -12.32
N TYR A 15 23.27 -7.72 -12.39
CA TYR A 15 22.99 -9.11 -12.75
C TYR A 15 21.85 -9.15 -13.78
N PRO A 16 22.17 -9.02 -15.07
CA PRO A 16 21.16 -9.01 -16.13
C PRO A 16 20.29 -10.26 -16.15
N GLU A 17 20.80 -11.43 -15.73
CA GLU A 17 20.00 -12.66 -15.63
C GLU A 17 18.78 -12.54 -14.69
N MET A 18 18.82 -11.64 -13.70
CA MET A 18 17.71 -11.47 -12.76
C MET A 18 16.55 -10.67 -13.37
N SER A 19 16.72 -10.07 -14.55
CA SER A 19 15.70 -9.21 -15.16
C SER A 19 14.41 -9.99 -15.48
N GLU A 20 14.53 -11.27 -15.82
CA GLU A 20 13.37 -12.13 -16.10
C GLU A 20 12.40 -12.21 -14.91
N TYR A 21 12.93 -12.12 -13.70
CA TYR A 21 12.15 -12.23 -12.46
C TYR A 21 11.87 -10.88 -11.81
N LEU A 22 12.76 -9.90 -11.96
CA LEU A 22 12.69 -8.63 -11.22
C LEU A 22 12.16 -7.46 -12.06
N GLN A 23 11.87 -7.65 -13.35
CA GLN A 23 11.27 -6.58 -14.15
C GLN A 23 9.88 -6.18 -13.65
N PRO A 24 9.42 -4.94 -13.90
CA PRO A 24 8.08 -4.50 -13.50
C PRO A 24 6.94 -5.31 -14.14
N ALA A 25 7.23 -5.96 -15.27
CA ALA A 25 6.31 -6.82 -16.00
C ALA A 25 6.70 -8.31 -15.92
N ALA A 26 7.52 -8.69 -14.94
CA ALA A 26 7.89 -10.09 -14.73
C ALA A 26 6.65 -10.95 -14.42
N GLN A 27 6.67 -12.23 -14.77
CA GLN A 27 5.52 -13.13 -14.57
C GLN A 27 5.08 -13.29 -13.11
N ILE A 28 5.99 -13.00 -12.17
CA ILE A 28 5.70 -13.04 -10.73
C ILE A 28 4.81 -11.87 -10.28
N VAL A 29 4.72 -10.80 -11.07
CA VAL A 29 3.92 -9.60 -10.78
C VAL A 29 2.49 -9.87 -11.19
N HIS A 30 1.59 -9.98 -10.21
CA HIS A 30 0.19 -10.34 -10.46
C HIS A 30 -0.61 -9.21 -11.11
N SER A 31 -0.37 -7.96 -10.72
CA SER A 31 -1.02 -6.79 -11.31
C SER A 31 -0.01 -5.66 -11.55
N PRO A 32 0.59 -5.59 -12.76
CA PRO A 32 1.63 -4.63 -13.06
C PRO A 32 1.17 -3.16 -12.96
N LEU A 33 -0.07 -2.88 -13.37
CA LEU A 33 -0.63 -1.52 -13.34
C LEU A 33 -0.96 -1.06 -11.91
N PHE A 34 -1.45 -1.96 -11.07
CA PHE A 34 -1.70 -1.67 -9.67
C PHE A 34 -0.39 -1.43 -8.91
N GLU A 35 0.60 -2.30 -9.10
CA GLU A 35 1.92 -2.14 -8.46
C GLU A 35 2.64 -0.88 -8.95
N SER A 36 2.57 -0.55 -10.25
CA SER A 36 3.13 0.71 -10.77
C SER A 36 2.41 1.93 -10.20
N ALA A 37 1.08 1.86 -10.04
CA ALA A 37 0.30 2.91 -9.41
C ALA A 37 0.74 3.14 -7.96
N ILE A 38 0.91 2.08 -7.16
CA ILE A 38 1.39 2.17 -5.78
C ILE A 38 2.79 2.80 -5.72
N VAL A 39 3.71 2.36 -6.57
CA VAL A 39 5.08 2.92 -6.62
C VAL A 39 5.05 4.40 -6.98
N LYS A 40 4.13 4.83 -7.86
CA LYS A 40 3.96 6.25 -8.20
C LYS A 40 3.34 7.05 -7.06
N VAL A 41 2.32 6.53 -6.38
CA VAL A 41 1.73 7.17 -5.18
C VAL A 41 2.77 7.33 -4.08
N GLN A 42 3.58 6.31 -3.82
CA GLN A 42 4.62 6.35 -2.79
C GLN A 42 5.74 7.35 -3.07
N ASN A 43 5.95 7.72 -4.34
CA ASN A 43 6.95 8.69 -4.78
C ASN A 43 6.34 10.06 -5.17
N ASP A 44 5.06 10.29 -4.89
CA ASP A 44 4.32 11.51 -5.28
C ASP A 44 4.40 11.83 -6.80
N LEU A 45 4.42 10.79 -7.64
CA LEU A 45 4.49 10.90 -9.10
C LEU A 45 3.10 10.92 -9.76
N PRO A 46 2.96 11.57 -10.93
CA PRO A 46 1.68 11.61 -11.64
C PRO A 46 1.28 10.22 -12.15
N LEU A 47 0.02 9.85 -11.88
CA LEU A 47 -0.59 8.60 -12.35
C LEU A 47 -1.23 8.77 -13.72
N SER A 48 -1.15 7.73 -14.54
CA SER A 48 -1.88 7.63 -15.81
C SER A 48 -3.34 7.23 -15.60
N SER A 49 -4.20 7.50 -16.58
CA SER A 49 -5.62 7.11 -16.53
C SER A 49 -5.87 5.62 -16.21
N PRO A 50 -5.16 4.63 -16.79
CA PRO A 50 -5.37 3.23 -16.44
C PRO A 50 -4.92 2.90 -15.02
N GLU A 51 -3.85 3.54 -14.52
CA GLU A 51 -3.37 3.34 -13.15
C GLU A 51 -4.35 3.92 -12.12
N GLN A 52 -4.95 5.08 -12.42
CA GLN A 52 -5.96 5.70 -11.55
C GLN A 52 -7.20 4.82 -11.40
N GLN A 53 -7.58 4.09 -12.45
CA GLN A 53 -8.74 3.20 -12.41
C GLN A 53 -8.50 2.00 -11.49
N GLU A 54 -7.27 1.46 -11.46
CA GLU A 54 -6.91 0.33 -10.59
C GLU A 54 -6.91 0.70 -9.09
N ILE A 55 -6.59 1.95 -8.75
CA ILE A 55 -6.54 2.43 -7.35
C ILE A 55 -7.77 3.27 -6.96
N GLU A 56 -8.82 3.29 -7.79
CA GLU A 56 -10.03 4.09 -7.56
C GLU A 56 -10.68 3.74 -6.20
N ALA A 57 -10.66 2.47 -5.80
CA ALA A 57 -11.18 2.00 -4.52
C ALA A 57 -10.46 2.60 -3.30
N PHE A 58 -9.24 3.10 -3.46
CA PHE A 58 -8.42 3.71 -2.41
C PHE A 58 -8.49 5.24 -2.42
N VAL A 59 -9.31 5.84 -3.28
CA VAL A 59 -9.54 7.29 -3.26
C VAL A 59 -10.37 7.62 -2.04
N LEU A 60 -9.80 8.40 -1.12
CA LEU A 60 -10.56 8.90 0.01
C LEU A 60 -11.65 9.83 -0.52
N PRO A 61 -12.89 9.73 0.01
CA PRO A 61 -13.89 10.76 -0.24
C PRO A 61 -13.25 12.08 0.17
N THR A 62 -13.07 12.97 -0.80
CA THR A 62 -12.71 14.34 -0.47
C THR A 62 -13.86 14.83 0.39
N ASN A 63 -13.63 14.97 1.70
CA ASN A 63 -14.52 15.69 2.59
C ASN A 63 -14.61 17.10 2.01
N GLU A 64 -15.56 17.31 1.10
CA GLU A 64 -16.20 18.59 0.90
C GLU A 64 -16.63 18.99 2.31
N SER A 65 -15.85 19.92 2.87
CA SER A 65 -16.07 20.61 4.14
C SER A 65 -17.50 20.48 4.61
N SER A 66 -17.70 19.95 5.83
CA SER A 66 -18.99 19.87 6.53
C SER A 66 -19.96 20.92 6.02
N ALA A 67 -21.16 20.51 5.60
CA ALA A 67 -22.20 21.40 5.10
C ALA A 67 -22.44 22.56 6.08
N ALA A 68 -21.69 23.65 5.91
CA ALA A 68 -21.90 24.88 6.62
C ALA A 68 -23.23 25.42 6.11
N VAL A 69 -24.15 25.58 7.06
CA VAL A 69 -25.47 26.19 6.93
C VAL A 69 -25.53 27.14 5.73
N ARG A 70 -26.40 26.83 4.76
CA ARG A 70 -26.58 27.62 3.54
C ARG A 70 -27.21 28.97 3.89
N SER A 71 -26.40 29.98 4.19
CA SER A 71 -26.84 31.36 4.09
C SER A 71 -26.98 31.74 2.61
N ARG A 72 -27.94 32.61 2.27
CA ARG A 72 -28.11 33.13 0.91
C ARG A 72 -26.82 33.81 0.47
N VAL A 73 -26.14 33.20 -0.50
CA VAL A 73 -24.83 33.63 -1.01
C VAL A 73 -25.05 34.71 -2.08
N ASP A 74 -24.37 35.86 -1.94
CA ASP A 74 -24.41 36.99 -2.88
C ASP A 74 -23.85 36.62 -4.27
N PHE A 75 -24.27 37.34 -5.33
CA PHE A 75 -23.92 37.05 -6.72
C PHE A 75 -22.40 37.05 -6.96
N ALA A 76 -21.66 37.97 -6.34
CA ALA A 76 -20.21 38.00 -6.43
C ALA A 76 -19.58 36.69 -5.90
N SER A 77 -20.12 36.15 -4.81
CA SER A 77 -19.62 34.90 -4.22
C SER A 77 -19.97 33.65 -5.02
N THR A 78 -21.05 33.63 -5.82
CA THR A 78 -21.33 32.50 -6.72
C THR A 78 -20.38 32.47 -7.92
N VAL A 79 -20.10 33.63 -8.51
CA VAL A 79 -19.14 33.78 -9.62
C VAL A 79 -17.73 33.38 -9.18
N LEU A 80 -17.29 33.84 -8.01
CA LEU A 80 -15.98 33.47 -7.46
C LEU A 80 -15.89 31.97 -7.14
N ARG A 81 -16.95 31.36 -6.61
CA ARG A 81 -16.98 29.90 -6.36
C ARG A 81 -16.93 29.10 -7.66
N GLN A 82 -17.63 29.51 -8.71
CA GLN A 82 -17.56 28.85 -10.03
C GLN A 82 -16.17 28.98 -10.66
N ALA A 83 -15.56 30.16 -10.58
CA ALA A 83 -14.19 30.38 -11.05
C ALA A 83 -13.16 29.54 -10.26
N LYS A 84 -13.32 29.42 -8.94
CA LYS A 84 -12.46 28.57 -8.09
C LYS A 84 -12.68 27.08 -8.35
N LYS A 85 -13.91 26.64 -8.63
CA LYS A 85 -14.24 25.25 -8.96
C LYS A 85 -13.60 24.82 -10.28
N ARG A 86 -13.60 25.69 -11.30
CA ARG A 86 -12.87 25.50 -12.56
C ARG A 86 -11.36 25.45 -12.41
N ARG A 87 -10.79 26.18 -11.44
CA ARG A 87 -9.34 26.14 -11.16
C ARG A 87 -8.92 24.94 -10.31
N ARG A 88 -9.81 24.44 -9.44
CA ARG A 88 -9.53 23.25 -8.62
C ARG A 88 -9.56 21.95 -9.43
N SER A 89 -10.34 21.86 -10.50
CA SER A 89 -10.37 20.68 -11.37
C SER A 89 -9.05 20.38 -12.09
N GLU A 90 -8.11 21.32 -12.14
CA GLU A 90 -6.77 21.11 -12.72
C GLU A 90 -5.73 20.60 -11.69
N HIS A 91 -6.02 20.62 -10.40
CA HIS A 91 -5.07 20.28 -9.33
C HIS A 91 -5.74 19.62 -8.12
N VAL A 92 -6.70 18.71 -8.35
CA VAL A 92 -7.03 17.73 -7.31
C VAL A 92 -6.07 16.57 -7.48
N VAL A 93 -4.93 16.63 -6.81
CA VAL A 93 -4.22 15.41 -6.43
C VAL A 93 -5.23 14.66 -5.55
N ALA A 94 -5.85 13.62 -6.10
CA ALA A 94 -6.74 12.76 -5.34
C ALA A 94 -5.99 12.33 -4.08
N LYS A 95 -6.61 12.55 -2.91
CA LYS A 95 -6.03 12.03 -1.67
C LYS A 95 -6.31 10.55 -1.63
N TYR A 96 -5.25 9.75 -1.77
CA TYR A 96 -5.33 8.32 -1.59
C TYR A 96 -5.25 7.95 -0.11
N ASP A 97 -5.79 6.78 0.23
CA ASP A 97 -5.71 6.22 1.57
C ASP A 97 -4.22 6.04 1.97
N PRO A 98 -3.82 6.49 3.18
CA PRO A 98 -2.47 6.29 3.70
C PRO A 98 -1.97 4.85 3.65
N ILE A 99 -2.88 3.85 3.64
CA ILE A 99 -2.55 2.44 3.49
C ILE A 99 -1.67 2.17 2.26
N LEU A 100 -1.81 2.95 1.17
CA LEU A 100 -1.00 2.78 -0.03
C LEU A 100 0.50 3.04 0.23
N HIS A 101 0.85 3.83 1.25
CA HIS A 101 2.25 4.04 1.64
C HIS A 101 2.83 2.86 2.43
N GLU A 102 1.97 2.11 3.10
CA GLU A 102 2.36 0.98 3.95
C GLU A 102 2.46 -0.35 3.19
N ILE A 103 2.04 -0.39 1.91
CA ILE A 103 2.07 -1.63 1.12
C ILE A 103 3.52 -2.09 0.91
N PRO A 104 3.87 -3.31 1.37
CA PRO A 104 5.20 -3.86 1.20
C PRO A 104 5.40 -4.36 -0.26
N PRO A 105 6.63 -4.28 -0.77
CA PRO A 105 6.98 -4.53 -2.17
C PRO A 105 6.72 -5.95 -2.69
N THR A 106 6.64 -6.92 -1.80
CA THR A 106 6.41 -8.32 -2.17
C THR A 106 5.55 -8.98 -1.11
N SER A 107 4.73 -9.94 -1.53
CA SER A 107 3.94 -10.82 -0.65
C SER A 107 4.78 -11.77 0.21
N ASN A 108 6.08 -11.51 0.38
CA ASN A 108 7.00 -12.38 1.09
C ASN A 108 6.72 -12.41 2.61
N ALA A 109 6.03 -11.41 3.16
CA ALA A 109 5.64 -11.41 4.57
C ALA A 109 4.67 -12.56 4.89
N CYS A 110 3.63 -12.73 4.07
CA CYS A 110 2.66 -13.82 4.19
C CYS A 110 3.34 -15.17 3.92
N GLU A 111 4.15 -15.27 2.87
CA GLU A 111 4.86 -16.52 2.55
C GLU A 111 5.83 -16.96 3.65
N ARG A 112 6.59 -16.03 4.24
CA ARG A 112 7.45 -16.31 5.39
C ARG A 112 6.64 -16.71 6.62
N LEU A 113 5.51 -16.04 6.86
CA LEU A 113 4.61 -16.38 7.95
C LEU A 113 4.11 -17.82 7.80
N PHE A 114 3.55 -18.17 6.63
CA PHE A 114 3.02 -19.51 6.38
C PHE A 114 4.11 -20.58 6.30
N SER A 115 5.30 -20.25 5.82
CA SER A 115 6.47 -21.13 5.92
C SER A 115 6.84 -21.41 7.38
N GLY A 116 6.77 -20.38 8.24
CA GLY A 116 6.90 -20.52 9.68
C GLY A 116 5.80 -21.38 10.30
N CYS A 117 4.54 -21.20 9.88
CA CYS A 117 3.41 -22.03 10.32
C CYS A 117 3.66 -23.49 9.99
N LYS A 118 4.13 -23.80 8.78
CA LYS A 118 4.45 -25.16 8.34
C LYS A 118 5.49 -25.84 9.24
N LEU A 119 6.50 -25.10 9.71
CA LEU A 119 7.49 -25.63 10.65
C LEU A 119 6.93 -25.89 12.05
N VAL A 120 5.91 -25.14 12.46
CA VAL A 120 5.24 -25.32 13.76
C VAL A 120 4.19 -26.43 13.70
N LEU A 121 3.48 -26.55 12.58
CA LEU A 121 2.48 -27.58 12.30
C LEU A 121 3.14 -28.93 11.95
N THR A 122 3.73 -29.57 12.97
CA THR A 122 4.31 -30.91 12.86
C THR A 122 3.31 -31.98 13.31
N SER A 123 3.52 -33.23 12.91
CA SER A 123 2.71 -34.37 13.36
C SER A 123 2.67 -34.51 14.89
N LEU A 124 3.77 -34.16 15.57
CA LEU A 124 3.87 -34.13 17.03
C LEU A 124 2.98 -33.06 17.70
N ARG A 125 2.54 -32.06 16.94
CA ARG A 125 1.65 -30.98 17.41
C ARG A 125 0.24 -31.07 16.81
N ALA A 126 -0.10 -32.20 16.18
CA ALA A 126 -1.41 -32.41 15.55
C ALA A 126 -2.60 -32.33 16.54
N SER A 127 -2.37 -32.55 17.83
CA SER A 127 -3.39 -32.38 18.88
C SER A 127 -3.63 -30.92 19.29
N THR A 128 -2.86 -29.97 18.75
CA THR A 128 -3.03 -28.54 19.05
C THR A 128 -4.25 -28.02 18.29
N LEU A 129 -5.18 -27.37 18.99
CA LEU A 129 -6.33 -26.76 18.32
C LEU A 129 -5.88 -25.63 17.37
N PRO A 130 -6.55 -25.45 16.22
CA PRO A 130 -6.23 -24.39 15.26
C PRO A 130 -6.14 -23.00 15.89
N ALA A 131 -7.08 -22.65 16.78
CA ALA A 131 -7.08 -21.37 17.50
C ALA A 131 -5.80 -21.14 18.33
N ASN A 132 -5.25 -22.20 18.92
CA ASN A 132 -4.00 -22.09 19.69
C ASN A 132 -2.79 -21.88 18.77
N ILE A 133 -2.78 -22.49 17.59
CA ILE A 133 -1.73 -22.26 16.58
C ILE A 133 -1.81 -20.84 16.05
N GLU A 134 -3.01 -20.33 15.75
CA GLU A 134 -3.23 -18.96 15.31
C GLU A 134 -2.68 -17.97 16.32
N VAL A 135 -3.01 -18.11 17.60
CA VAL A 135 -2.49 -17.25 18.67
C VAL A 135 -0.97 -17.36 18.78
N MET A 136 -0.39 -18.56 18.75
CA MET A 136 1.07 -18.72 18.81
C MET A 136 1.78 -18.06 17.63
N MET A 137 1.26 -18.20 16.41
CA MET A 137 1.86 -17.63 15.21
C MET A 137 1.65 -16.12 15.14
N PHE A 138 0.47 -15.62 15.49
CA PHE A 138 0.20 -14.19 15.66
C PHE A 138 1.18 -13.58 16.65
N LEU A 139 1.38 -14.25 17.78
CA LEU A 139 2.34 -13.84 18.77
C LEU A 139 3.76 -13.83 18.16
N ARG A 140 4.25 -14.96 17.67
CA ARG A 140 5.60 -15.03 17.13
C ARG A 140 5.89 -14.00 16.02
N ALA A 141 4.93 -13.74 15.13
CA ALA A 141 5.10 -12.83 14.00
C ALA A 141 5.22 -11.36 14.42
N ASN A 142 4.54 -10.96 15.50
CA ASN A 142 4.52 -9.58 15.97
C ASN A 142 5.34 -9.42 17.26
N MET A 143 6.30 -10.32 17.52
CA MET A 143 7.10 -10.35 18.74
C MET A 143 7.70 -8.98 19.07
N GLU A 144 8.14 -8.22 18.06
CA GLU A 144 8.73 -6.88 18.22
C GLU A 144 7.79 -5.83 18.85
N LEU A 145 6.46 -6.01 18.73
CA LEU A 145 5.47 -5.05 19.26
C LEU A 145 5.24 -5.18 20.77
N TRP A 146 5.69 -6.26 21.41
CA TRP A 146 5.52 -6.47 22.85
C TRP A 146 6.73 -7.10 23.55
N SER A 147 7.72 -7.58 22.81
CA SER A 147 9.04 -7.79 23.39
C SER A 147 9.61 -6.41 23.65
N ASN A 148 9.41 -5.91 24.86
CA ASN A 148 10.18 -4.76 25.34
C ASN A 148 11.65 -5.05 25.02
N SER A 149 12.27 -4.17 24.25
CA SER A 149 13.73 -4.10 24.20
C SER A 149 14.24 -3.69 25.58
N SER A 150 14.16 -4.60 26.54
CA SER A 150 15.12 -4.69 27.64
C SER A 150 16.26 -5.60 27.17
N ARG A 151 16.92 -5.21 26.07
CA ARG A 151 18.34 -5.52 25.89
C ARG A 151 19.09 -4.43 26.63
N LEU A 152 19.05 -4.52 27.96
CA LEU A 152 20.14 -4.07 28.80
C LEU A 152 20.80 -5.34 29.32
N TYR A 153 22.13 -5.33 29.31
CA TYR A 153 23.10 -6.39 29.60
C TYR A 153 23.50 -7.25 28.40
#